data_AF-A0A6B2CW26-F1
#
_entry.id   AF-A0A6B2CW26-F1
#
_cell.length_a   1.000
_cell.length_b   1.000
_cell.length_c   1.000
_cell.angle_alpha   90.00
_cell.angle_beta   90.00
_cell.angle_gamma   90.00
#
_symmetry.space_group_name_H-M   'P 1'
#
loop_
_entity.id
_entity.type
_entity.pdbx_description
1 polymer ?
#
loop_
_entity_poly.entity_id
_entity_poly.type
_entity_poly.pdbx_seq_one_letter_code
_entity_poly.pdbx_strand_id
1 'polypeptide(L)'
;MPTWTEYIFSKKLGKAPTPGEVVEVAPDLVGFHDLTGYHVLEVLESMGKVEVFDRDRVVVAFDHLSPPPTQRAAEIMVYIRKHVKSLGLPHFYDVGGGILHQIILEKYAMPEQVVFAADSHTNTAGAVGAFAQGLGATDIAATLKLGKTWLVVPMPFRIDVEGRFLRGVMGKDVALHLLGQFGAEGFSG
;
A
#
# COMPACT_ATOMS: atom_id res chain seq x y z
N MET A 1 -20.45 -1.07 18.52
CA MET A 1 -19.60 -2.05 17.82
C MET A 1 -18.42 -1.29 17.25
N PRO A 2 -17.18 -1.80 17.35
CA PRO A 2 -16.04 -1.17 16.70
C PRO A 2 -16.26 -1.12 15.19
N THR A 3 -15.73 -0.09 14.55
CA THR A 3 -15.60 -0.03 13.10
C THR A 3 -14.64 -1.11 12.62
N TRP A 4 -14.65 -1.41 11.32
CA TRP A 4 -13.76 -2.43 10.76
C TRP A 4 -12.28 -2.07 10.96
N THR A 5 -11.91 -0.81 10.76
CA THR A 5 -10.56 -0.30 10.99
C THR A 5 -10.14 -0.44 12.47
N GLU A 6 -11.01 -0.05 13.41
CA GLU A 6 -10.74 -0.22 14.85
C GLU A 6 -10.60 -1.70 15.23
N TYR A 7 -11.40 -2.58 14.63
CA TYR A 7 -11.28 -4.02 14.83
C TYR A 7 -9.93 -4.57 14.34
N ILE A 8 -9.49 -4.20 13.13
CA ILE A 8 -8.17 -4.60 12.60
C ILE A 8 -7.06 -4.12 13.53
N PHE A 9 -7.08 -2.83 13.90
CA PHE A 9 -6.07 -2.31 14.82
C PHE A 9 -6.14 -2.98 16.19
N SER A 10 -7.32 -3.32 16.71
CA SER A 10 -7.43 -4.04 17.98
C SER A 10 -6.77 -5.41 17.95
N LYS A 11 -6.86 -6.14 16.83
CA LYS A 11 -6.14 -7.40 16.64
C LYS A 11 -4.64 -7.21 16.56
N LYS A 12 -4.17 -6.13 15.90
CA LYS A 12 -2.74 -5.85 15.72
C LYS A 12 -2.06 -5.29 16.97
N LEU A 13 -2.76 -4.45 17.72
CA LEU A 13 -2.22 -3.70 18.85
C LEU A 13 -2.60 -4.30 20.22
N GLY A 14 -3.50 -5.28 20.25
CA GLY A 14 -4.06 -5.86 21.47
C GLY A 14 -5.05 -4.94 22.21
N LYS A 15 -5.29 -3.74 21.68
CA LYS A 15 -6.28 -2.76 22.16
C LYS A 15 -6.87 -1.98 21.00
N ALA A 16 -8.14 -1.61 21.08
CA ALA A 16 -8.72 -0.68 20.10
C ALA A 16 -8.14 0.71 20.34
N PRO A 17 -7.42 1.30 19.37
CA PRO A 17 -6.90 2.65 19.54
C PRO A 17 -8.00 3.69 19.30
N THR A 18 -7.76 4.92 19.75
CA THR A 18 -8.68 6.05 19.50
C THR A 18 -8.28 6.77 18.22
N PRO A 19 -9.22 7.21 17.37
CA PRO A 19 -8.88 8.08 16.24
C PRO A 19 -8.06 9.31 16.69
N GLY A 20 -7.01 9.64 15.93
CA GLY A 20 -6.01 10.66 16.28
C GLY A 20 -4.86 10.17 17.17
N GLU A 21 -4.95 8.97 17.77
CA GLU A 21 -3.83 8.35 18.49
C GLU A 21 -2.70 8.01 17.51
N VAL A 22 -1.46 8.27 17.92
CA VAL A 22 -0.27 7.80 17.19
C VAL A 22 0.06 6.39 17.68
N VAL A 23 0.03 5.43 16.77
CA VAL A 23 0.29 4.01 17.06
C VAL A 23 1.46 3.49 16.24
N GLU A 24 2.18 2.52 16.79
CA GLU A 24 3.20 1.77 16.07
C GLU A 24 2.57 0.48 15.52
N VAL A 25 2.64 0.27 14.21
CA VAL A 25 1.95 -0.84 13.53
C VAL A 25 2.93 -1.63 12.69
N ALA A 26 2.94 -2.94 12.89
CA ALA A 26 3.64 -3.89 12.02
C ALA A 26 2.73 -4.29 10.85
N PRO A 27 3.16 -4.09 9.59
CA PRO A 27 2.37 -4.50 8.43
C PRO A 27 2.43 -6.02 8.20
N ASP A 28 1.41 -6.53 7.54
CA ASP A 28 1.39 -7.87 6.96
C ASP A 28 1.99 -7.89 5.56
N LEU A 29 1.90 -6.77 4.82
CA LEU A 29 2.42 -6.65 3.47
C LEU A 29 2.97 -5.24 3.24
N VAL A 30 4.11 -5.16 2.56
CA VAL A 30 4.76 -3.91 2.14
C VAL A 30 5.02 -3.95 0.63
N GLY A 31 4.57 -2.93 -0.09
CA GLY A 31 4.71 -2.83 -1.54
C GLY A 31 5.54 -1.62 -1.99
N PHE A 32 6.22 -1.74 -3.13
CA PHE A 32 6.67 -0.57 -3.89
C PHE A 32 6.82 -0.90 -5.38
N HIS A 33 6.85 0.12 -6.22
CA HIS A 33 6.95 -0.01 -7.67
C HIS A 33 8.16 0.74 -8.24
N ASP A 34 8.41 0.61 -9.54
CA ASP A 34 9.54 1.20 -10.25
C ASP A 34 9.70 2.72 -10.14
N LEU A 35 8.61 3.48 -10.01
CA LEU A 35 8.68 4.93 -9.88
C LEU A 35 9.14 5.37 -8.48
N THR A 36 8.43 5.00 -7.42
CA THR A 36 8.75 5.42 -6.04
C THR A 36 9.80 4.54 -5.37
N GLY A 37 9.90 3.28 -5.79
CA GLY A 37 10.80 2.27 -5.23
C GLY A 37 12.29 2.59 -5.36
N TYR A 38 12.66 3.39 -6.36
CA TYR A 38 14.01 3.93 -6.46
C TYR A 38 14.38 4.72 -5.19
N HIS A 39 13.50 5.63 -4.75
CA HIS A 39 13.73 6.43 -3.54
C HIS A 39 13.61 5.62 -2.25
N VAL A 40 12.75 4.59 -2.22
CA VAL A 40 12.67 3.67 -1.08
C VAL A 40 14.03 3.02 -0.84
N LEU A 41 14.68 2.53 -1.90
CA LEU A 41 15.97 1.88 -1.82
C LEU A 41 17.11 2.87 -1.50
N GLU A 42 17.09 4.08 -2.06
CA GLU A 42 18.05 5.15 -1.69
C GLU A 42 18.00 5.46 -0.19
N VAL A 43 16.79 5.59 0.37
CA VAL A 43 16.63 5.81 1.81
C VAL A 43 17.12 4.59 2.60
N LEU A 44 16.77 3.37 2.17
CA LEU A 44 17.22 2.14 2.83
C LEU A 44 18.76 2.00 2.84
N GLU A 45 19.44 2.38 1.76
CA GLU A 45 20.91 2.47 1.67
C GLU A 45 21.47 3.50 2.65
N SER A 46 20.84 4.67 2.78
CA SER A 46 21.24 5.72 3.72
C SER A 46 21.12 5.30 5.20
N MET A 47 20.25 4.32 5.49
CA MET A 47 20.06 3.75 6.82
C MET A 47 21.13 2.68 7.17
N GLY A 48 22.15 2.51 6.32
CA GLY A 48 23.28 1.61 6.55
C GLY A 48 23.14 0.30 5.77
N LYS A 49 23.26 -0.85 6.46
CA LYS A 49 23.15 -2.15 5.80
C LYS A 49 21.76 -2.33 5.18
N VAL A 50 21.71 -2.51 3.85
CA VAL A 50 20.46 -2.78 3.13
C VAL A 50 19.97 -4.19 3.48
N GLU A 51 18.89 -4.24 4.25
CA GLU A 51 18.19 -5.46 4.62
C GLU A 51 16.72 -5.14 4.89
N VAL A 52 15.87 -6.15 4.82
CA VAL A 52 14.44 -6.04 5.10
C VAL A 52 14.07 -6.96 6.27
N PHE A 53 13.07 -6.56 7.04
CA PHE A 53 12.64 -7.29 8.25
C PHE A 53 12.10 -8.68 7.94
N ASP A 54 11.35 -8.81 6.84
CA ASP A 54 10.73 -10.04 6.37
C ASP A 54 10.60 -9.96 4.85
N ARG A 55 11.29 -10.86 4.14
CA ARG A 55 11.36 -10.85 2.67
C ARG A 55 10.05 -11.34 2.04
N ASP A 56 9.32 -12.21 2.73
CA ASP A 56 8.09 -12.83 2.21
C ASP A 56 6.90 -11.86 2.30
N ARG A 57 7.06 -10.74 3.00
CA ARG A 57 6.06 -9.66 3.10
C ARG A 57 6.28 -8.53 2.10
N VAL A 58 7.30 -8.60 1.24
CA VAL A 58 7.64 -7.50 0.33
C VAL A 58 7.22 -7.84 -1.09
N VAL A 59 6.35 -7.01 -1.68
CA VAL A 59 5.92 -7.12 -3.08
C VAL A 59 6.50 -5.98 -3.89
N VAL A 60 7.16 -6.31 -4.99
CA VAL A 60 7.74 -5.31 -5.91
C VAL A 60 7.18 -5.53 -7.31
N ALA A 61 6.67 -4.48 -7.94
CA ALA A 61 6.12 -4.58 -9.30
C ALA A 61 6.62 -3.44 -10.20
N PHE A 62 6.91 -3.74 -11.47
CA PHE A 62 7.23 -2.74 -12.48
C PHE A 62 6.00 -2.48 -13.36
N ASP A 63 5.34 -1.36 -13.13
CA ASP A 63 4.08 -1.01 -13.77
C ASP A 63 3.97 0.46 -14.22
N HIS A 64 4.73 1.39 -13.62
CA HIS A 64 4.66 2.81 -13.98
C HIS A 64 5.61 3.17 -15.12
N LEU A 65 6.76 2.50 -15.20
CA LEU A 65 7.81 2.75 -16.19
C LEU A 65 7.95 1.56 -17.13
N SER A 66 6.90 0.76 -17.34
CA SER A 66 6.93 -0.51 -18.08
C SER A 66 6.26 -0.39 -19.46
N PRO A 67 6.98 -0.57 -20.60
CA PRO A 67 8.45 -0.66 -20.73
C PRO A 67 9.13 0.70 -20.50
N PRO A 68 10.44 0.74 -20.19
CA PRO A 68 11.13 1.98 -19.80
C PRO A 68 11.10 3.01 -20.93
N PRO A 69 10.44 4.17 -20.73
CA PRO A 69 10.29 5.18 -21.79
C PRO A 69 11.55 6.02 -22.01
N THR A 70 12.51 5.97 -21.08
CA THR A 70 13.76 6.75 -21.12
C THR A 70 14.94 5.91 -20.65
N GLN A 71 16.16 6.34 -20.97
CA GLN A 71 17.38 5.74 -20.43
C GLN A 71 17.38 5.75 -18.89
N ARG A 72 16.96 6.86 -18.27
CA ARG A 72 16.88 6.98 -16.82
C ARG A 72 15.91 5.96 -16.22
N ALA A 73 14.75 5.75 -16.85
CA ALA A 73 13.80 4.73 -16.41
C ALA A 73 14.41 3.32 -16.50
N ALA A 74 15.16 3.02 -17.57
CA ALA A 74 15.85 1.74 -17.70
C ALA A 74 16.92 1.55 -16.61
N GLU A 75 17.69 2.60 -16.28
CA GLU A 75 18.69 2.58 -15.20
C GLU A 75 18.04 2.33 -13.83
N ILE A 76 16.91 2.98 -13.55
CA ILE A 76 16.13 2.76 -12.32
C ILE A 76 15.70 1.29 -12.20
N MET A 77 15.16 0.70 -13.27
CA MET A 77 14.76 -0.71 -13.27
C MET A 77 15.95 -1.65 -13.05
N VAL A 78 17.11 -1.38 -13.67
CA VAL A 78 18.34 -2.16 -13.42
C VAL A 78 18.77 -2.06 -11.95
N TYR A 79 18.72 -0.86 -11.39
CA TYR A 79 19.04 -0.61 -9.99
C TYR A 79 18.11 -1.36 -9.03
N ILE A 80 16.80 -1.33 -9.26
CA ILE A 80 15.83 -2.05 -8.43
C ILE A 80 16.00 -3.57 -8.59
N ARG A 81 16.18 -4.09 -9.81
CA ARG A 81 16.43 -5.53 -10.03
C ARG A 81 17.66 -6.03 -9.27
N LYS A 82 18.73 -5.23 -9.22
CA LYS A 82 19.94 -5.55 -8.45
C LYS A 82 19.62 -5.70 -6.95
N HIS A 83 18.81 -4.80 -6.39
CA HIS A 83 18.38 -4.84 -5.00
C HIS A 83 17.44 -5.99 -4.68
N VAL A 84 16.43 -6.22 -5.53
CA VAL A 84 15.55 -7.39 -5.45
C VAL A 84 16.38 -8.67 -5.39
N LYS A 85 17.39 -8.80 -6.26
CA LYS A 85 18.27 -9.97 -6.30
C LYS A 85 19.17 -10.07 -5.06
N SER A 86 19.76 -8.97 -4.59
CA SER A 86 20.68 -8.98 -3.44
C SER A 86 19.94 -9.28 -2.13
N LEU A 87 18.75 -8.71 -1.96
CA LEU A 87 17.86 -8.98 -0.85
C LEU A 87 17.15 -10.33 -0.99
N GLY A 88 17.09 -10.87 -2.21
CA GLY A 88 16.40 -12.10 -2.57
C GLY A 88 14.89 -12.01 -2.34
N LEU A 89 14.27 -10.91 -2.75
CA LEU A 89 12.83 -10.71 -2.59
C LEU A 89 12.07 -11.69 -3.53
N PRO A 90 11.24 -12.60 -3.00
CA PRO A 90 10.61 -13.65 -3.80
C PRO A 90 9.40 -13.16 -4.60
N HIS A 91 8.80 -12.03 -4.21
CA HIS A 91 7.56 -11.50 -4.82
C HIS A 91 7.86 -10.29 -5.71
N PHE A 92 8.72 -10.51 -6.70
CA PHE A 92 9.04 -9.51 -7.71
C PHE A 92 8.34 -9.81 -9.04
N TYR A 93 7.67 -8.79 -9.57
CA TYR A 93 6.97 -8.80 -10.84
C TYR A 93 7.63 -7.78 -11.78
N ASP A 94 8.36 -8.29 -12.77
CA ASP A 94 9.05 -7.46 -13.75
C ASP A 94 8.07 -6.85 -14.77
N VAL A 95 8.59 -6.12 -15.76
CA VAL A 95 7.87 -5.53 -16.90
C VAL A 95 6.86 -6.52 -17.49
N GLY A 96 5.59 -6.13 -17.53
CA GLY A 96 4.49 -6.97 -17.99
C GLY A 96 3.90 -7.92 -16.94
N GLY A 97 4.37 -7.88 -15.69
CA GLY A 97 3.88 -8.71 -14.59
C GLY A 97 2.54 -8.26 -14.01
N GLY A 98 2.14 -7.01 -14.24
CA GLY A 98 0.87 -6.42 -13.82
C GLY A 98 1.02 -5.17 -12.95
N ILE A 99 -0.09 -4.48 -12.71
CA ILE A 99 -0.15 -3.29 -11.83
C ILE A 99 0.00 -3.73 -10.38
N LEU A 100 0.79 -3.01 -9.57
CA LEU A 100 1.10 -3.35 -8.18
C LEU A 100 -0.15 -3.68 -7.37
N HIS A 101 -1.16 -2.81 -7.43
CA HIS A 101 -2.42 -2.99 -6.67
C HIS A 101 -3.23 -4.19 -7.13
N GLN A 102 -3.22 -4.48 -8.42
CA GLN A 102 -3.90 -5.66 -8.97
C GLN A 102 -3.22 -6.94 -8.49
N ILE A 103 -1.89 -6.98 -8.53
CA ILE A 103 -1.09 -8.10 -8.03
C ILE A 103 -1.34 -8.31 -6.53
N ILE A 104 -1.31 -7.22 -5.74
CA ILE A 104 -1.59 -7.26 -4.30
C ILE A 104 -2.98 -7.86 -4.05
N LEU A 105 -4.01 -7.38 -4.75
CA LEU A 105 -5.38 -7.88 -4.60
C LEU A 105 -5.54 -9.35 -5.01
N GLU A 106 -4.95 -9.76 -6.13
CA GLU A 106 -5.15 -11.10 -6.68
C GLU A 106 -4.42 -12.20 -5.91
N LYS A 107 -3.33 -11.86 -5.21
CA LYS A 107 -2.38 -12.87 -4.70
C LYS A 107 -2.00 -12.74 -3.23
N TYR A 108 -2.14 -11.56 -2.62
CA TYR A 108 -1.49 -11.30 -1.34
C TYR A 108 -2.41 -10.73 -0.27
N ALA A 109 -3.20 -9.72 -0.60
CA ALA A 109 -4.06 -9.03 0.36
C ALA A 109 -5.17 -9.96 0.86
N MET A 110 -5.28 -10.07 2.17
CA MET A 110 -6.32 -10.84 2.85
C MET A 110 -7.11 -9.94 3.81
N PRO A 111 -8.37 -10.32 4.15
CA PRO A 111 -9.11 -9.64 5.19
C PRO A 111 -8.31 -9.53 6.49
N GLU A 112 -8.53 -8.45 7.23
CA GLU A 112 -7.90 -8.18 8.54
C GLU A 112 -6.39 -7.88 8.51
N GLN A 113 -5.77 -7.81 7.34
CA GLN A 113 -4.36 -7.42 7.20
C GLN A 113 -4.14 -5.91 7.24
N VAL A 114 -2.90 -5.52 7.57
CA VAL A 114 -2.38 -4.16 7.38
C VAL A 114 -1.42 -4.16 6.18
N VAL A 115 -1.74 -3.36 5.17
CA VAL A 115 -0.99 -3.28 3.92
C VAL A 115 -0.47 -1.86 3.71
N PHE A 116 0.83 -1.72 3.51
CA PHE A 116 1.44 -0.44 3.15
C PHE A 116 2.12 -0.55 1.80
N ALA A 117 2.09 0.50 0.99
CA ALA A 117 2.93 0.57 -0.19
C ALA A 117 3.31 2.01 -0.54
N ALA A 118 4.40 2.14 -1.30
CA ALA A 118 4.93 3.41 -1.77
C ALA A 118 4.10 4.01 -2.92
N ASP A 119 2.76 4.02 -2.81
CA ASP A 119 1.82 4.48 -3.82
C ASP A 119 0.50 4.96 -3.18
N SER A 120 -0.11 6.02 -3.71
CA SER A 120 -1.33 6.63 -3.14
C SER A 120 -2.59 5.75 -3.25
N HIS A 121 -2.66 4.83 -4.21
CA HIS A 121 -3.82 3.97 -4.46
C HIS A 121 -3.75 2.61 -3.73
N THR A 122 -2.83 2.47 -2.77
CA THR A 122 -2.72 1.28 -1.91
C THR A 122 -4.03 0.95 -1.20
N ASN A 123 -4.86 1.97 -0.92
CA ASN A 123 -6.21 1.82 -0.36
C ASN A 123 -7.13 0.89 -1.17
N THR A 124 -6.79 0.60 -2.43
CA THR A 124 -7.47 -0.40 -3.28
C THR A 124 -7.56 -1.77 -2.60
N ALA A 125 -6.54 -2.17 -1.82
CA ALA A 125 -6.57 -3.42 -1.04
C ALA A 125 -7.66 -3.45 0.06
N GLY A 126 -8.23 -2.30 0.42
CA GLY A 126 -9.40 -2.23 1.30
C GLY A 126 -10.64 -2.95 0.75
N ALA A 127 -10.71 -3.18 -0.57
CA ALA A 127 -11.81 -3.91 -1.20
C ALA A 127 -11.95 -5.37 -0.71
N VAL A 128 -10.87 -5.98 -0.19
CA VAL A 128 -10.88 -7.32 0.41
C VAL A 128 -10.94 -7.29 1.94
N GLY A 129 -11.22 -6.13 2.55
CA GLY A 129 -11.32 -6.00 4.00
C GLY A 129 -9.98 -5.88 4.73
N ALA A 130 -8.91 -5.48 4.04
CA ALA A 130 -7.66 -5.06 4.67
C ALA A 130 -7.71 -3.58 5.09
N PHE A 131 -6.91 -3.19 6.07
CA PHE A 131 -6.54 -1.78 6.24
C PHE A 131 -5.34 -1.51 5.33
N ALA A 132 -5.47 -0.59 4.39
CA ALA A 132 -4.44 -0.34 3.40
C ALA A 132 -4.20 1.15 3.17
N GLN A 133 -2.94 1.58 3.25
CA GLN A 133 -2.58 2.99 3.13
C GLN A 133 -1.30 3.20 2.32
N GLY A 134 -1.33 4.21 1.45
CA GLY A 134 -0.15 4.68 0.75
C GLY A 134 0.75 5.50 1.67
N LEU A 135 2.04 5.20 1.68
CA LEU A 135 3.04 5.93 2.47
C LEU A 135 4.17 6.45 1.57
N GLY A 136 4.91 7.45 2.06
CA GLY A 136 6.06 8.00 1.34
C GLY A 136 7.23 7.02 1.29
N ALA A 137 8.21 7.31 0.41
CA ALA A 137 9.40 6.47 0.25
C ALA A 137 10.17 6.28 1.57
N THR A 138 10.29 7.34 2.38
CA THR A 138 10.96 7.32 3.68
C THR A 138 10.26 6.39 4.67
N ASP A 139 8.93 6.46 4.77
CA ASP A 139 8.15 5.62 5.69
C ASP A 139 8.18 4.16 5.27
N ILE A 140 8.11 3.88 3.96
CA ILE A 140 8.24 2.51 3.44
C ILE A 140 9.65 1.96 3.69
N ALA A 141 10.71 2.76 3.48
CA ALA A 141 12.07 2.34 3.80
C ALA A 141 12.24 2.04 5.30
N ALA A 142 11.71 2.90 6.17
CA ALA A 142 11.69 2.68 7.61
C ALA A 142 10.91 1.41 7.98
N THR A 143 9.75 1.20 7.36
CA THR A 143 8.91 0.00 7.54
C THR A 143 9.65 -1.26 7.12
N LEU A 144 10.30 -1.26 5.96
CA LEU A 144 11.10 -2.37 5.46
C LEU A 144 12.27 -2.69 6.40
N LYS A 145 12.93 -1.67 6.96
CA LYS A 145 14.07 -1.84 7.85
C LYS A 145 13.67 -2.32 9.26
N LEU A 146 12.61 -1.76 9.82
CA LEU A 146 12.23 -1.93 11.22
C LEU A 146 11.09 -2.95 11.44
N GLY A 147 10.37 -3.32 10.38
CA GLY A 147 9.20 -4.19 10.44
C GLY A 147 7.96 -3.54 11.04
N LYS A 148 7.98 -2.22 11.21
CA LYS A 148 6.90 -1.41 11.79
C LYS A 148 7.04 0.05 11.40
N THR A 149 5.93 0.79 11.49
CA THR A 149 5.92 2.24 11.26
C THR A 149 4.91 2.93 12.18
N TRP A 150 5.00 4.24 12.25
CA TRP A 150 4.07 5.08 13.01
C TRP A 150 2.92 5.53 12.12
N LEU A 151 1.71 5.50 12.66
CA LEU A 151 0.49 5.90 11.98
C LEU A 151 -0.42 6.66 12.93
N VAL A 152 -1.00 7.75 12.44
CA VAL A 152 -2.11 8.42 13.13
C VAL A 152 -3.38 7.64 12.79
N VAL A 153 -4.07 7.12 13.80
CA VAL A 153 -5.31 6.35 13.57
C VAL A 153 -6.34 7.26 12.90
N PRO A 154 -6.81 6.92 11.68
CA PRO A 154 -7.69 7.80 10.93
C PRO A 154 -9.08 7.85 11.55
N MET A 155 -9.81 8.93 11.25
CA MET A 155 -11.22 9.01 11.62
C MET A 155 -12.03 8.07 10.72
N PRO A 156 -12.78 7.10 11.27
CA PRO A 156 -13.59 6.24 10.43
C PRO A 156 -14.76 7.03 9.83
N PHE A 157 -15.04 6.77 8.55
CA PHE A 157 -16.24 7.25 7.88
C PHE A 157 -17.07 6.07 7.38
N ARG A 158 -18.40 6.18 7.44
CA ARG A 158 -19.33 5.15 6.99
C ARG A 158 -20.21 5.69 5.86
N ILE A 159 -20.25 4.95 4.77
CA ILE A 159 -21.14 5.20 3.63
C ILE A 159 -22.02 3.97 3.47
N ASP A 160 -23.31 4.15 3.71
CA ASP A 160 -24.31 3.13 3.42
C ASP A 160 -24.81 3.33 1.99
N VAL A 161 -24.55 2.34 1.12
CA VAL A 161 -25.03 2.33 -0.27
C VAL A 161 -26.18 1.34 -0.35
N GLU A 162 -27.40 1.85 -0.52
CA GLU A 162 -28.63 1.07 -0.49
C GLU A 162 -29.27 0.93 -1.88
N GLY A 163 -30.10 -0.11 -2.07
CA GLY A 163 -30.84 -0.35 -3.31
C GLY A 163 -30.17 -1.35 -4.25
N ARG A 164 -30.44 -1.22 -5.56
CA ARG A 164 -29.88 -2.08 -6.62
C ARG A 164 -29.39 -1.23 -7.77
N PHE A 165 -28.28 -1.63 -8.37
CA PHE A 165 -27.78 -0.95 -9.57
C PHE A 165 -28.75 -1.10 -10.73
N LEU A 166 -29.07 0.02 -11.36
CA LEU A 166 -29.76 0.03 -12.64
C LEU A 166 -28.82 -0.51 -13.73
N ARG A 167 -29.40 -0.95 -14.85
CA ARG A 167 -28.62 -1.43 -15.99
C ARG A 167 -27.62 -0.36 -16.44
N GLY A 168 -26.34 -0.73 -16.49
CA GLY A 168 -25.24 0.13 -16.90
C GLY A 168 -24.57 0.92 -15.77
N VAL A 169 -25.12 0.89 -14.54
CA VAL A 169 -24.48 1.48 -13.36
C VAL A 169 -23.52 0.45 -12.73
N MET A 170 -22.29 0.87 -12.45
CA MET A 170 -21.21 0.05 -11.90
C MET A 170 -20.57 0.71 -10.67
N GLY A 171 -19.63 -0.02 -10.03
CA GLY A 171 -18.90 0.51 -8.87
C GLY A 171 -18.13 1.81 -9.15
N LYS A 172 -17.68 2.02 -10.39
CA LYS A 172 -17.04 3.28 -10.81
C LYS A 172 -18.02 4.47 -10.71
N ASP A 173 -19.27 4.29 -11.10
CA ASP A 173 -20.29 5.34 -11.05
C ASP A 173 -20.60 5.73 -9.60
N VAL A 174 -20.65 4.74 -8.70
CA VAL A 174 -20.78 4.98 -7.26
C VAL A 174 -19.59 5.77 -6.74
N ALA A 175 -18.36 5.36 -7.05
CA ALA A 175 -17.16 6.07 -6.60
C ALA A 175 -17.10 7.52 -7.11
N LEU A 176 -17.45 7.76 -8.39
CA LEU A 176 -17.52 9.10 -8.96
C LEU A 176 -18.66 9.94 -8.36
N HIS A 177 -19.80 9.32 -8.06
CA HIS A 177 -20.91 10.00 -7.38
C HIS A 177 -20.48 10.46 -5.99
N LEU A 178 -19.82 9.59 -5.21
CA LEU A 178 -19.28 9.95 -3.89
C LEU A 178 -18.25 11.08 -4.00
N LEU A 179 -17.32 11.02 -4.97
CA LEU A 179 -16.36 12.10 -5.21
C LEU A 179 -17.07 13.43 -5.54
N GLY A 180 -18.17 13.39 -6.31
CA GLY A 180 -18.98 14.57 -6.60
C GLY A 180 -19.75 15.13 -5.39
N GLN A 181 -20.13 14.28 -4.44
CA GLN A 181 -20.82 14.70 -3.21
C GLN A 181 -19.86 15.29 -2.17
N PHE A 182 -18.71 14.64 -1.97
CA PHE A 182 -17.79 14.97 -0.87
C PHE A 182 -16.60 15.83 -1.32
N GLY A 183 -16.33 15.91 -2.62
CA GLY A 183 -15.16 16.61 -3.15
C GLY A 183 -13.84 15.88 -2.86
N ALA A 184 -12.73 16.47 -3.32
CA ALA A 184 -11.40 15.87 -3.18
C ALA A 184 -10.90 15.81 -1.72
N GLU A 185 -11.38 16.72 -0.87
CA GLU A 185 -10.92 16.85 0.53
C GLU A 185 -11.93 16.32 1.55
N GLY A 186 -13.11 15.85 1.11
CA GLY A 186 -14.21 15.49 2.01
C GLY A 186 -13.90 14.36 2.98
N PHE A 187 -12.85 13.57 2.72
CA PHE A 187 -12.38 12.47 3.56
C PHE A 187 -10.91 12.61 3.98
N SER A 188 -10.36 13.82 3.96
CA SER A 188 -9.03 14.07 4.50
C SER A 188 -9.02 13.85 6.02
N GLY A 189 -8.06 13.07 6.53
CA GLY A 189 -7.94 12.74 7.96
C GLY A 189 -7.33 11.37 8.19
#